data_AF-A0A4Q3DGI0-F1
#
_entry.id   AF-A0A4Q3DGI0-F1
#
_cell.length_a   1.000
_cell.length_b   1.000
_cell.length_c   1.000
_cell.angle_alpha   90.00
_cell.angle_beta   90.00
_cell.angle_gamma   90.00
#
_symmetry.space_group_name_H-M   'P 1'
#
loop_
_entity.id
_entity.type
_entity.pdbx_description
1 polymer ?
#
loop_
_entity_poly.entity_id
_entity_poly.type
_entity_poly.pdbx_seq_one_letter_code
_entity_poly.pdbx_strand_id
1 'polypeptide(L)'
;MMTSAPFDDWWHNTYGLDVKVLSPPHILLIGGMVAIQLGSCICVSAANAFTLPNISAPKTYHVLFAIAAGSVISTIYFLFFNAFFLTSHTHNGNYYFYGALIFTGCLVMVSRASNYKWAATAAAGVYMAEYVIMLWLLPLFPASPLVGPVYNHFDHYQPLGFPLLLIFPAITIDIVINQVKHIAVWIKIPLAALLFLATFFVVQWCFGEFYLTSEYSRSWFFGSYSLGYYGDPDYKYRYAYDPWLVEAGKGLLKNLIYAGIAGTISAAVGYILGSWLKRVKR
;
A
#
# COMPACT_ATOMS: atom_id res chain seq x y z
N MET A 1 0.29 -13.47 16.38
CA MET A 1 1.31 -14.26 15.63
C MET A 1 1.60 -15.60 16.29
N MET A 2 1.79 -15.68 17.61
CA MET A 2 2.07 -16.97 18.28
C MET A 2 0.92 -18.00 18.20
N THR A 3 -0.33 -17.57 18.10
CA THR A 3 -1.50 -18.48 17.98
C THR A 3 -1.90 -18.77 16.54
N SER A 4 -1.54 -17.90 15.58
CA SER A 4 -1.95 -18.07 14.19
C SER A 4 -1.18 -19.18 13.50
N ALA A 5 0.13 -19.34 13.76
CA ALA A 5 0.93 -20.39 13.10
C ALA A 5 0.49 -21.82 13.47
N PRO A 6 0.29 -22.19 14.76
CA PRO A 6 -0.25 -23.51 15.09
C PRO A 6 -1.67 -23.74 14.54
N PHE A 7 -2.47 -22.67 14.45
CA PHE A 7 -3.82 -22.75 13.87
C PHE A 7 -3.77 -22.96 12.35
N ASP A 8 -2.83 -22.32 11.66
CA ASP A 8 -2.56 -22.47 10.23
C ASP A 8 -2.11 -23.90 9.90
N ASP A 9 -1.20 -24.46 10.69
CA ASP A 9 -0.75 -25.86 10.55
C ASP A 9 -1.92 -26.84 10.72
N TRP A 10 -2.73 -26.66 11.77
CA TRP A 10 -3.92 -27.50 11.99
C TRP A 10 -4.92 -27.36 10.84
N TRP A 11 -5.14 -26.14 10.36
CA TRP A 11 -6.05 -25.84 9.26
C TRP A 11 -5.62 -26.56 7.98
N HIS A 12 -4.35 -26.43 7.60
CA HIS A 12 -3.82 -27.10 6.41
C HIS A 12 -3.84 -28.62 6.51
N ASN A 13 -3.59 -29.18 7.70
CA ASN A 13 -3.70 -30.62 7.93
C ASN A 13 -5.15 -31.13 7.83
N THR A 14 -6.13 -30.27 8.13
CA THR A 14 -7.55 -30.66 8.16
C THR A 14 -8.25 -30.42 6.82
N TYR A 15 -7.97 -29.30 6.17
CA TYR A 15 -8.70 -28.80 5.00
C TYR A 15 -7.84 -28.69 3.73
N GLY A 16 -6.52 -28.90 3.83
CA GLY A 16 -5.57 -28.73 2.73
C GLY A 16 -5.01 -27.31 2.61
N LEU A 17 -4.17 -27.11 1.59
CA LEU A 17 -3.53 -25.82 1.32
C LEU A 17 -4.53 -24.77 0.84
N ASP A 18 -4.32 -23.51 1.25
CA ASP A 18 -5.21 -22.41 0.91
C ASP A 18 -5.08 -22.03 -0.58
N VAL A 19 -6.23 -21.88 -1.25
CA VAL A 19 -6.33 -21.38 -2.62
C VAL A 19 -6.61 -19.87 -2.70
N LYS A 20 -6.85 -19.24 -1.54
CA LYS A 20 -7.10 -17.79 -1.41
C LYS A 20 -6.35 -17.26 -0.20
N VAL A 21 -5.92 -16.01 -0.32
CA VAL A 21 -5.18 -15.29 0.74
C VAL A 21 -5.97 -15.15 2.06
N LEU A 22 -7.31 -15.14 1.99
CA LEU A 22 -8.17 -14.95 3.16
C LEU A 22 -8.78 -16.27 3.64
N SER A 23 -8.03 -17.04 4.43
CA SER A 23 -8.56 -18.13 5.25
C SER A 23 -8.60 -17.72 6.73
N PRO A 24 -9.33 -18.44 7.60
CA PRO A 24 -9.46 -18.06 9.01
C PRO A 24 -8.12 -17.87 9.76
N PRO A 25 -7.10 -18.73 9.59
CA PRO A 25 -5.77 -18.48 10.16
C PRO A 25 -5.11 -17.18 9.66
N HIS A 26 -5.20 -16.91 8.35
CA HIS A 26 -4.65 -15.70 7.75
C HIS A 26 -5.35 -14.42 8.25
N ILE A 27 -6.67 -14.44 8.43
CA ILE A 27 -7.40 -13.28 9.01
C ILE A 27 -6.92 -13.00 10.42
N LEU A 28 -6.71 -14.04 11.25
CA LEU A 28 -6.17 -13.88 12.60
C LEU A 28 -4.73 -13.33 12.58
N LEU A 29 -3.89 -13.85 11.68
CA LEU A 29 -2.52 -13.38 11.50
C LEU A 29 -2.48 -11.90 11.13
N ILE A 30 -3.23 -11.52 10.10
CA ILE A 30 -3.30 -10.14 9.58
C ILE A 30 -3.88 -9.20 10.64
N GLY A 31 -4.95 -9.60 11.34
CA GLY A 31 -5.51 -8.82 12.44
C GLY A 31 -4.48 -8.57 13.55
N GLY A 32 -3.69 -9.59 13.89
CA GLY A 32 -2.59 -9.46 14.83
C GLY A 32 -1.46 -8.54 14.35
N MET A 33 -1.09 -8.62 13.07
CA MET A 33 -0.09 -7.73 12.46
C MET A 33 -0.54 -6.27 12.53
N VAL A 34 -1.77 -5.98 12.09
CA VAL A 34 -2.35 -4.61 12.13
C VAL A 34 -2.42 -4.09 13.57
N ALA A 35 -2.83 -4.91 14.53
CA ALA A 35 -2.90 -4.53 15.94
C ALA A 35 -1.52 -4.16 16.51
N ILE A 36 -0.48 -4.95 16.22
CA ILE A 36 0.89 -4.67 16.68
C ILE A 36 1.43 -3.40 16.02
N GLN A 37 1.22 -3.22 14.72
CA GLN A 37 1.71 -2.07 13.97
C GLN A 37 1.02 -0.76 14.41
N LEU A 38 -0.31 -0.78 14.60
CA LEU A 38 -1.05 0.36 15.16
C LEU A 38 -0.67 0.64 16.62
N GLY A 39 -0.53 -0.41 17.44
CA GLY A 39 -0.04 -0.29 18.82
C GLY A 39 1.34 0.36 18.87
N SER A 40 2.24 -0.02 17.96
CA SER A 40 3.58 0.57 17.83
C SER A 40 3.52 2.05 17.46
N CYS A 41 2.64 2.44 16.52
CA CYS A 41 2.38 3.85 16.21
C CYS A 41 1.95 4.65 17.45
N ILE A 42 1.08 4.08 18.29
CA ILE A 42 0.61 4.72 19.54
C ILE A 42 1.78 4.82 20.53
N CYS A 43 2.49 3.72 20.81
CA CYS A 43 3.60 3.68 21.76
C CYS A 43 4.72 4.66 21.40
N VAL A 44 5.18 4.67 20.15
CA VAL A 44 6.25 5.59 19.68
C VAL A 44 5.81 7.03 19.85
N SER A 45 4.54 7.31 19.56
CA SER A 45 4.04 8.67 19.64
C SER A 45 3.78 9.15 21.06
N ALA A 46 3.35 8.26 21.95
CA ALA A 46 3.22 8.54 23.38
C ALA A 46 4.61 8.79 23.98
N ALA A 47 5.60 7.94 23.67
CA ALA A 47 6.99 8.15 24.08
C ALA A 47 7.54 9.52 23.63
N ASN A 48 7.23 9.92 22.40
CA ASN A 48 7.59 11.25 21.89
C ASN A 48 6.91 12.38 22.68
N ALA A 49 5.63 12.22 23.05
CA ALA A 49 4.89 13.22 23.82
C ALA A 49 5.41 13.42 25.26
N PHE A 50 5.98 12.37 25.88
CA PHE A 50 6.60 12.44 27.20
C PHE A 50 8.06 12.94 27.18
N THR A 51 8.61 13.28 26.02
CA THR A 51 9.96 13.86 25.94
C THR A 51 9.95 15.29 26.52
N LEU A 52 10.92 15.63 27.37
CA LEU A 52 10.96 16.91 28.10
C LEU A 52 10.79 18.12 27.15
N PRO A 53 10.04 19.17 27.54
CA PRO A 53 9.68 20.30 26.68
C PRO A 53 10.85 21.04 26.00
N ASN A 54 12.05 20.96 26.58
CA ASN A 54 13.26 21.65 26.11
C ASN A 54 14.23 20.74 25.33
N ILE A 55 13.89 19.47 25.09
CA ILE A 55 14.68 18.55 24.28
C ILE A 55 13.91 18.32 22.97
N SER A 56 14.50 18.71 21.85
CA SER A 56 13.93 18.37 20.54
C SER A 56 13.72 16.86 20.47
N ALA A 57 12.49 16.44 20.14
CA ALA A 57 12.15 15.04 19.91
C ALA A 57 13.28 14.33 19.11
N PRO A 58 13.89 13.27 19.65
CA PRO A 58 14.90 12.51 18.94
C PRO A 58 14.39 12.11 17.55
N LYS A 59 15.22 12.31 16.52
CA LYS A 59 14.90 11.89 15.13
C LYS A 59 14.47 10.42 15.07
N THR A 60 14.97 9.61 16.00
CA THR A 60 14.61 8.20 16.21
C THR A 60 13.10 7.98 16.30
N TYR A 61 12.32 8.83 16.99
CA TYR A 61 10.87 8.64 17.08
C TYR A 61 10.16 8.87 15.75
N HIS A 62 10.65 9.77 14.91
CA HIS A 62 10.11 9.95 13.57
C HIS A 62 10.39 8.73 12.69
N VAL A 63 11.58 8.15 12.80
CA VAL A 63 11.97 6.92 12.09
C VAL A 63 11.13 5.74 12.56
N LEU A 64 11.02 5.50 13.86
CA LEU A 64 10.23 4.41 14.42
C LEU A 64 8.74 4.54 14.07
N PHE A 65 8.21 5.76 14.08
CA PHE A 65 6.83 6.00 13.67
C PHE A 65 6.63 5.74 12.17
N ALA A 66 7.58 6.16 11.33
CA ALA A 66 7.55 5.90 9.89
C ALA A 66 7.62 4.39 9.59
N ILE A 67 8.45 3.63 10.33
CA ILE A 67 8.51 2.17 10.23
C ILE A 67 7.16 1.57 10.58
N ALA A 68 6.63 1.86 11.77
CA ALA A 68 5.35 1.30 12.20
C ALA A 68 4.19 1.65 11.25
N ALA A 69 4.09 2.91 10.83
CA ALA A 69 3.05 3.37 9.91
C ALA A 69 3.23 2.81 8.49
N GLY A 70 4.48 2.70 8.02
CA GLY A 70 4.81 2.08 6.74
C GLY A 70 4.41 0.61 6.70
N SER A 71 4.70 -0.15 7.76
CA SER A 71 4.30 -1.55 7.85
C SER A 71 2.76 -1.72 7.90
N VAL A 72 2.00 -0.76 8.44
CA VAL A 72 0.53 -0.76 8.31
C VAL A 72 0.12 -0.62 6.83
N ILE A 73 0.73 0.33 6.12
CA ILE A 73 0.46 0.54 4.68
C ILE A 73 0.82 -0.72 3.89
N SER A 74 1.92 -1.40 4.21
CA SER A 74 2.31 -2.68 3.61
C SER A 74 1.26 -3.75 3.81
N THR A 75 0.76 -3.94 5.04
CA THR A 75 -0.29 -4.91 5.32
C THR A 75 -1.59 -4.59 4.56
N ILE A 76 -1.97 -3.31 4.49
CA ILE A 76 -3.14 -2.87 3.74
C ILE A 76 -2.96 -3.14 2.24
N TYR A 77 -1.80 -2.82 1.67
CA TYR A 77 -1.55 -3.09 0.26
C TYR A 77 -1.54 -4.59 -0.03
N PHE A 78 -0.92 -5.42 0.81
CA PHE A 78 -0.93 -6.87 0.68
C PHE A 78 -2.34 -7.44 0.59
N LEU A 79 -3.27 -6.97 1.44
CA LEU A 79 -4.66 -7.42 1.46
C LEU A 79 -5.41 -7.16 0.15
N PHE A 80 -5.12 -6.03 -0.50
CA PHE A 80 -5.89 -5.55 -1.65
C PHE A 80 -5.16 -5.70 -2.99
N PHE A 81 -3.88 -6.07 -2.97
CA PHE A 81 -3.02 -6.12 -4.15
C PHE A 81 -3.64 -6.94 -5.28
N ASN A 82 -3.93 -8.22 -5.01
CA ASN A 82 -4.46 -9.15 -6.01
C ASN A 82 -5.88 -8.78 -6.49
N ALA A 83 -6.65 -8.06 -5.67
CA ALA A 83 -8.02 -7.70 -6.01
C ALA A 83 -8.10 -6.45 -6.90
N PHE A 84 -7.27 -5.44 -6.62
CA PHE A 84 -7.48 -4.09 -7.18
C PHE A 84 -6.24 -3.48 -7.85
N PHE A 85 -5.03 -3.94 -7.51
CA PHE A 85 -3.80 -3.22 -7.86
C PHE A 85 -2.87 -3.99 -8.81
N LEU A 86 -3.43 -4.89 -9.61
CA LEU A 86 -2.72 -5.52 -10.72
C LEU A 86 -2.31 -4.45 -11.75
N THR A 87 -1.10 -4.58 -12.31
CA THR A 87 -0.56 -3.60 -13.28
C THR A 87 -1.42 -3.45 -14.52
N SER A 88 -2.03 -4.54 -14.99
CA SER A 88 -2.95 -4.54 -16.14
C SER A 88 -4.18 -3.64 -15.92
N HIS A 89 -4.48 -3.23 -14.68
CA HIS A 89 -5.61 -2.37 -14.35
C HIS A 89 -5.24 -0.89 -14.21
N THR A 90 -3.98 -0.50 -14.39
CA THR A 90 -3.55 0.91 -14.26
C THR A 90 -4.24 1.85 -15.26
N HIS A 91 -4.75 1.33 -16.37
CA HIS A 91 -5.56 2.07 -17.34
C HIS A 91 -7.07 1.93 -17.11
N ASN A 92 -7.48 1.46 -15.93
CA ASN A 92 -8.87 1.30 -15.52
C ASN A 92 -9.23 2.33 -14.43
N GLY A 93 -10.40 2.95 -14.51
CA GLY A 93 -10.84 3.93 -13.51
C GLY A 93 -11.02 3.34 -12.10
N ASN A 94 -11.37 2.06 -11.97
CA ASN A 94 -11.54 1.40 -10.67
C ASN A 94 -10.22 1.34 -9.88
N TYR A 95 -9.09 1.23 -10.56
CA TYR A 95 -7.76 1.24 -9.92
C TYR A 95 -7.56 2.51 -9.08
N TYR A 96 -7.96 3.65 -9.63
CA TYR A 96 -7.87 4.95 -8.98
C TYR A 96 -8.95 5.15 -7.92
N PHE A 97 -10.15 4.59 -8.12
CA PHE A 97 -11.20 4.58 -7.11
C PHE A 97 -10.74 3.87 -5.83
N TYR A 98 -10.24 2.63 -5.94
CA TYR A 98 -9.76 1.88 -4.77
C TYR A 98 -8.50 2.50 -4.17
N GLY A 99 -7.58 3.00 -5.01
CA GLY A 99 -6.39 3.72 -4.54
C GLY A 99 -6.76 4.94 -3.70
N ALA A 100 -7.69 5.77 -4.18
CA ALA A 100 -8.16 6.94 -3.46
C ALA A 100 -8.95 6.58 -2.19
N LEU A 101 -9.82 5.57 -2.24
CA LEU A 101 -10.58 5.10 -1.10
C LEU A 101 -9.69 4.58 0.03
N ILE A 102 -8.66 3.81 -0.30
CA ILE A 102 -7.84 3.11 0.70
C ILE A 102 -6.69 4.01 1.20
N PHE A 103 -5.87 4.53 0.29
CA PHE A 103 -4.58 5.12 0.68
C PHE A 103 -4.70 6.59 1.09
N THR A 104 -5.67 7.35 0.57
CA THR A 104 -5.82 8.77 0.95
C THR A 104 -6.06 8.91 2.45
N GLY A 105 -7.04 8.18 3.00
CA GLY A 105 -7.36 8.21 4.43
C GLY A 105 -6.19 7.73 5.28
N CYS A 106 -5.51 6.66 4.88
CA CYS A 106 -4.34 6.14 5.58
C CYS A 106 -3.22 7.19 5.67
N LEU A 107 -2.85 7.80 4.53
CA LEU A 107 -1.77 8.80 4.49
C LEU A 107 -2.17 10.08 5.24
N VAL A 108 -3.42 10.55 5.12
CA VAL A 108 -3.92 11.70 5.88
C VAL A 108 -3.89 11.41 7.39
N MET A 109 -4.29 10.21 7.81
CA MET A 109 -4.24 9.78 9.20
C MET A 109 -2.80 9.80 9.73
N VAL A 110 -1.86 9.20 9.01
CA VAL A 110 -0.43 9.16 9.38
C VAL A 110 0.16 10.57 9.46
N SER A 111 -0.09 11.39 8.43
CA SER A 111 0.36 12.79 8.37
C SER A 111 -0.17 13.62 9.55
N ARG A 112 -1.45 13.41 9.91
CA ARG A 112 -2.11 14.15 10.98
C ARG A 112 -1.75 13.66 12.39
N ALA A 113 -1.54 12.35 12.55
CA ALA A 113 -1.25 11.72 13.84
C ALA A 113 0.17 12.03 14.33
N SER A 114 1.12 12.26 13.43
CA SER A 114 2.51 12.59 13.76
C SER A 114 2.71 14.09 13.97
N ASN A 115 3.79 14.45 14.67
CA ASN A 115 4.32 15.83 14.70
C ASN A 115 5.38 16.06 13.61
N TYR A 116 5.76 15.01 12.86
CA TYR A 116 6.71 15.12 11.78
C TYR A 116 6.02 15.60 10.49
N LYS A 117 6.54 16.67 9.88
CA LYS A 117 5.96 17.29 8.69
C LYS A 117 5.93 16.42 7.43
N TRP A 118 6.77 15.38 7.38
CA TRP A 118 6.89 14.43 6.26
C TRP A 118 6.49 13.00 6.68
N ALA A 119 5.57 12.86 7.63
CA ALA A 119 5.24 11.55 8.20
C ALA A 119 4.61 10.58 7.19
N ALA A 120 3.70 11.05 6.34
CA ALA A 120 3.09 10.19 5.33
C ALA A 120 4.12 9.78 4.26
N THR A 121 4.98 10.71 3.85
CA THR A 121 6.05 10.46 2.86
C THR A 121 7.05 9.44 3.40
N ALA A 122 7.47 9.59 4.66
CA ALA A 122 8.39 8.64 5.29
C ALA A 122 7.76 7.25 5.44
N ALA A 123 6.48 7.16 5.84
CA ALA A 123 5.76 5.89 5.93
C ALA A 123 5.61 5.23 4.55
N ALA A 124 5.27 5.99 3.50
CA ALA A 124 5.22 5.49 2.12
C ALA A 124 6.61 5.02 1.63
N GLY A 125 7.69 5.67 2.08
CA GLY A 125 9.06 5.25 1.81
C GLY A 125 9.41 3.92 2.47
N VAL A 126 9.01 3.71 3.73
CA VAL A 126 9.20 2.41 4.43
C VAL A 126 8.39 1.32 3.74
N TYR A 127 7.11 1.56 3.44
CA TYR A 127 6.27 0.65 2.64
C TYR A 127 6.96 0.21 1.34
N MET A 128 7.45 1.20 0.57
CA MET A 128 8.13 0.93 -0.68
C MET A 128 9.41 0.13 -0.47
N ALA A 129 10.21 0.47 0.55
CA ALA A 129 11.44 -0.24 0.87
C ALA A 129 11.17 -1.69 1.28
N GLU A 130 10.17 -1.96 2.11
CA GLU A 130 9.78 -3.32 2.50
C GLU A 130 9.48 -4.19 1.28
N TYR A 131 8.68 -3.68 0.33
CA TYR A 131 8.34 -4.42 -0.88
C TYR A 131 9.52 -4.58 -1.85
N VAL A 132 10.33 -3.55 -2.03
CA VAL A 132 11.51 -3.59 -2.91
C VAL A 132 12.56 -4.57 -2.35
N ILE A 133 12.76 -4.58 -1.03
CA ILE A 133 13.63 -5.56 -0.37
C ILE A 133 13.12 -6.97 -0.61
N MET A 134 11.82 -7.23 -0.48
CA MET A 134 11.24 -8.55 -0.73
C MET A 134 11.33 -8.95 -2.21
N LEU A 135 11.10 -8.02 -3.14
CA LEU A 135 11.31 -8.21 -4.58
C LEU A 135 12.75 -8.69 -4.88
N TRP A 136 13.76 -8.10 -4.24
CA TRP A 136 15.15 -8.48 -4.49
C TRP A 136 15.61 -9.72 -3.72
N LEU A 137 15.09 -9.94 -2.50
CA LEU A 137 15.55 -11.02 -1.63
C LEU A 137 14.87 -12.35 -1.91
N LEU A 138 13.56 -12.37 -2.18
CA LEU A 138 12.82 -13.64 -2.33
C LEU A 138 13.42 -14.55 -3.41
N PRO A 139 13.76 -14.07 -4.62
CA PRO A 139 14.31 -14.92 -5.68
C PRO A 139 15.67 -15.58 -5.37
N LEU A 140 16.33 -15.18 -4.27
CA LEU A 140 17.60 -15.78 -3.85
C LEU A 140 17.42 -17.12 -3.13
N PHE A 141 16.19 -17.47 -2.74
CA PHE A 141 15.91 -18.67 -1.96
C PHE A 141 15.24 -19.74 -2.83
N PRO A 142 15.69 -21.00 -2.77
CA PRO A 142 15.12 -22.08 -3.55
C PRO A 142 13.70 -22.42 -3.07
N ALA A 143 12.79 -22.66 -4.02
CA ALA A 143 11.41 -23.04 -3.75
C ALA A 143 10.79 -23.78 -4.93
N SER A 144 9.83 -24.67 -4.66
CA SER A 144 9.04 -25.36 -5.68
C SER A 144 7.55 -25.27 -5.36
N PRO A 145 6.68 -25.05 -6.36
CA PRO A 145 5.24 -24.99 -6.14
C PRO A 145 4.71 -26.30 -5.58
N LEU A 146 3.94 -26.22 -4.48
CA LEU A 146 3.29 -27.36 -3.83
C LEU A 146 1.87 -27.63 -4.35
N VAL A 147 1.33 -26.69 -5.14
CA VAL A 147 -0.02 -26.75 -5.71
C VAL A 147 0.02 -26.45 -7.21
N GLY A 148 -0.78 -27.18 -7.98
CA GLY A 148 -0.96 -26.97 -9.42
C GLY A 148 -2.20 -26.12 -9.75
N PRO A 149 -2.40 -25.78 -11.03
CA PRO A 149 -1.53 -26.10 -12.17
C PRO A 149 -0.27 -25.24 -12.20
N VAL A 150 0.86 -25.84 -12.59
CA VAL A 150 2.16 -25.17 -12.76
C VAL A 150 2.45 -25.04 -14.24
N TYR A 151 2.22 -23.86 -14.80
CA TYR A 151 2.54 -23.55 -16.19
C TYR A 151 3.94 -22.95 -16.32
N ASN A 152 4.34 -22.14 -15.34
CA ASN A 152 5.70 -21.58 -15.29
C ASN A 152 6.51 -22.34 -14.24
N HIS A 153 7.60 -22.99 -14.68
CA HIS A 153 8.51 -23.71 -13.79
C HIS A 153 9.53 -22.75 -13.18
N PHE A 154 9.64 -22.79 -11.86
CA PHE A 154 10.62 -22.05 -11.07
C PHE A 154 11.17 -22.95 -9.97
N ASP A 155 12.44 -22.75 -9.64
CA ASP A 155 13.19 -23.43 -8.58
C ASP A 155 13.55 -22.49 -7.42
N HIS A 156 13.01 -21.27 -7.43
CA HIS A 156 13.17 -20.22 -6.42
C HIS A 156 11.84 -19.56 -6.08
N TYR A 157 11.77 -18.81 -4.96
CA TYR A 157 10.61 -17.98 -4.68
C TYR A 157 10.43 -16.90 -5.75
N GLN A 158 9.18 -16.58 -6.06
CA GLN A 158 8.89 -15.54 -7.04
C GLN A 158 9.12 -14.15 -6.42
N PRO A 159 9.66 -13.20 -7.20
CA PRO A 159 9.72 -11.81 -6.76
C PRO A 159 8.31 -11.27 -6.51
N LEU A 160 8.15 -10.43 -5.49
CA LEU A 160 6.97 -9.57 -5.40
C LEU A 160 7.01 -8.54 -6.54
N GLY A 161 5.85 -8.17 -7.09
CA GLY A 161 5.78 -7.08 -8.06
C GLY A 161 6.26 -5.76 -7.46
N PHE A 162 6.78 -4.86 -8.31
CA PHE A 162 7.19 -3.54 -7.87
C PHE A 162 6.02 -2.80 -7.19
N PRO A 163 6.23 -2.21 -6.00
CA PRO A 163 5.14 -1.63 -5.22
C PRO A 163 4.55 -0.38 -5.89
N LEU A 164 3.37 0.01 -5.42
CA LEU A 164 2.78 1.27 -5.81
C LEU A 164 3.70 2.43 -5.42
N LEU A 165 3.85 3.39 -6.33
CA LEU A 165 4.60 4.63 -6.11
C LEU A 165 3.83 5.62 -5.21
N LEU A 166 3.47 5.21 -3.99
CA LEU A 166 2.71 6.01 -3.01
C LEU A 166 3.53 7.18 -2.43
N ILE A 167 4.85 7.19 -2.59
CA ILE A 167 5.72 8.27 -2.12
C ILE A 167 5.30 9.62 -2.72
N PHE A 168 5.02 9.68 -4.01
CA PHE A 168 4.66 10.93 -4.70
C PHE A 168 3.34 11.54 -4.19
N PRO A 169 2.21 10.81 -4.15
CA PRO A 169 0.99 11.36 -3.56
C PRO A 169 1.11 11.57 -2.04
N ALA A 170 1.98 10.86 -1.33
CA ALA A 170 2.23 11.13 0.09
C ALA A 170 2.90 12.50 0.33
N ILE A 171 3.79 12.94 -0.56
CA ILE A 171 4.38 14.28 -0.54
C ILE A 171 3.29 15.35 -0.61
N THR A 172 2.31 15.19 -1.50
CA THR A 172 1.23 16.19 -1.65
C THR A 172 0.32 16.21 -0.42
N ILE A 173 0.02 15.05 0.17
CA ILE A 173 -0.69 14.96 1.45
C ILE A 173 0.06 15.71 2.56
N ASP A 174 1.35 15.45 2.75
CA ASP A 174 2.14 16.11 3.80
C ASP A 174 2.22 17.62 3.62
N ILE A 175 2.35 18.10 2.38
CA ILE A 175 2.31 19.53 2.07
C ILE A 175 0.95 20.12 2.49
N VAL A 176 -0.16 19.56 2.06
CA VAL A 176 -1.51 20.09 2.35
C VAL A 176 -1.86 20.01 3.83
N ILE A 177 -1.58 18.87 4.47
CA ILE A 177 -1.98 18.63 5.86
C ILE A 177 -1.10 19.45 6.81
N ASN A 178 0.22 19.42 6.65
CA ASN A 178 1.17 19.95 7.63
C ASN A 178 1.78 21.31 7.27
N GLN A 179 1.92 21.65 5.99
CA GLN A 179 2.67 22.84 5.57
C GLN A 179 1.76 24.00 5.15
N VAL A 180 0.61 23.70 4.54
CA VAL A 180 -0.38 24.71 4.19
C VAL A 180 -1.12 25.17 5.46
N LYS A 181 -0.72 26.35 5.94
CA LYS A 181 -1.31 27.04 7.10
C LYS A 181 -2.48 27.93 6.64
N HIS A 182 -3.38 28.24 7.56
CA HIS A 182 -4.49 29.20 7.36
C HIS A 182 -5.61 28.81 6.38
N ILE A 183 -5.68 27.54 5.95
CA ILE A 183 -6.83 27.01 5.21
C ILE A 183 -7.76 26.24 6.14
N ALA A 184 -9.07 26.48 6.01
CA ALA A 184 -10.09 25.78 6.76
C ALA A 184 -10.07 24.27 6.47
N VAL A 185 -10.36 23.46 7.49
CA VAL A 185 -10.29 21.98 7.40
C VAL A 185 -11.19 21.43 6.28
N TRP A 186 -12.37 22.03 6.09
CA TRP A 186 -13.32 21.61 5.05
C TRP A 186 -12.83 21.86 3.61
N ILE A 187 -11.84 22.75 3.41
CA ILE A 187 -11.13 22.93 2.13
C ILE A 187 -9.90 22.02 2.08
N LYS A 188 -9.18 21.90 3.20
CA LYS A 188 -7.95 21.13 3.31
C LYS A 188 -8.15 19.64 2.98
N ILE A 189 -9.23 19.04 3.44
CA ILE A 189 -9.56 17.62 3.21
C ILE A 189 -9.79 17.32 1.72
N PRO A 190 -10.73 17.96 1.01
CA PRO A 190 -10.93 17.71 -0.41
C PRO A 190 -9.70 18.09 -1.23
N LEU A 191 -8.97 19.15 -0.88
CA LEU A 191 -7.73 19.50 -1.55
C LEU A 191 -6.68 18.38 -1.45
N ALA A 192 -6.50 17.81 -0.25
CA ALA A 192 -5.58 16.70 -0.04
C ALA A 192 -5.97 15.47 -0.87
N ALA A 193 -7.26 15.12 -0.90
CA ALA A 193 -7.77 14.00 -1.69
C ALA A 193 -7.61 14.21 -3.20
N LEU A 194 -7.91 15.40 -3.70
CA LEU A 194 -7.78 15.73 -5.13
C LEU A 194 -6.32 15.75 -5.57
N LEU A 195 -5.40 16.29 -4.76
CA LEU A 195 -3.96 16.26 -5.08
C LEU A 195 -3.36 14.86 -4.94
N PHE A 196 -3.82 14.06 -3.97
CA PHE A 196 -3.49 12.64 -3.92
C PHE A 196 -3.92 11.95 -5.22
N LEU A 197 -5.18 12.09 -5.61
CA LEU A 197 -5.74 11.43 -6.79
C LEU A 197 -5.04 11.87 -8.07
N ALA A 198 -4.81 13.18 -8.26
CA ALA A 198 -4.13 13.69 -9.44
C ALA A 198 -2.69 13.16 -9.54
N THR A 199 -1.95 13.17 -8.44
CA THR A 199 -0.56 12.68 -8.42
C THR A 199 -0.50 11.17 -8.59
N PHE A 200 -1.36 10.44 -7.90
CA PHE A 200 -1.46 8.98 -8.00
C PHE A 200 -1.88 8.56 -9.42
N PHE A 201 -2.82 9.29 -10.03
CA PHE A 201 -3.24 9.08 -11.41
C PHE A 201 -2.09 9.19 -12.39
N VAL A 202 -1.41 10.33 -12.42
CA VAL A 202 -0.31 10.57 -13.38
C VAL A 202 0.82 9.57 -13.18
N VAL A 203 1.25 9.37 -11.93
CA VAL A 203 2.39 8.51 -11.62
C VAL A 203 2.09 7.06 -11.94
N GLN A 204 0.94 6.52 -11.53
CA GLN A 204 0.62 5.11 -11.76
C GLN A 204 0.23 4.82 -13.20
N TRP A 205 -0.37 5.78 -13.90
CA TRP A 205 -0.66 5.64 -15.33
C TRP A 205 0.64 5.49 -16.12
N CYS A 206 1.57 6.44 -15.96
CA CYS A 206 2.84 6.42 -16.68
C CYS A 206 3.75 5.26 -16.23
N PHE A 207 3.82 4.99 -14.93
CA PHE A 207 4.62 3.88 -14.41
C PHE A 207 4.01 2.52 -14.78
N GLY A 208 2.69 2.39 -14.76
CA GLY A 208 1.99 1.18 -15.18
C GLY A 208 2.27 0.84 -16.64
N GLU A 209 2.23 1.84 -17.53
CA GLU A 209 2.62 1.70 -18.93
C GLU A 209 4.05 1.16 -19.04
N PHE A 210 5.03 1.85 -18.44
CA PHE A 210 6.42 1.40 -18.41
C PHE A 210 6.57 -0.01 -17.84
N TYR A 211 5.92 -0.29 -16.71
CA TYR A 211 6.08 -1.53 -15.97
C TYR A 211 5.51 -2.72 -16.73
N LEU A 212 4.38 -2.56 -17.43
CA LEU A 212 3.75 -3.63 -18.21
C LEU A 212 4.37 -3.84 -19.59
N THR A 213 4.60 -2.75 -20.34
CA THR A 213 4.88 -2.85 -21.78
C THR A 213 6.36 -2.80 -22.12
N SER A 214 7.17 -2.13 -21.29
CA SER A 214 8.60 -1.95 -21.57
C SER A 214 9.41 -3.23 -21.36
N GLU A 215 10.46 -3.42 -22.17
CA GLU A 215 11.46 -4.46 -21.92
C GLU A 215 12.38 -4.10 -20.75
N TYR A 216 12.58 -2.80 -20.49
CA TYR A 216 13.45 -2.32 -19.41
C TYR A 216 12.89 -2.60 -18.01
N SER A 217 11.58 -2.75 -17.87
CA SER A 217 10.95 -3.16 -16.62
C SER A 217 11.19 -4.66 -16.33
N ARG A 218 11.55 -5.45 -17.34
CA ARG A 218 11.81 -6.91 -17.23
C ARG A 218 13.21 -7.20 -16.69
N SER A 219 13.62 -6.42 -15.70
CA SER A 219 14.92 -6.52 -15.05
C SER A 219 14.77 -7.05 -13.63
N TRP A 220 15.86 -7.50 -13.02
CA TRP A 220 15.90 -7.90 -11.61
C TRP A 220 15.45 -6.77 -10.66
N PHE A 221 15.66 -5.51 -11.06
CA PHE A 221 15.34 -4.35 -10.26
C PHE A 221 13.83 -4.12 -10.13
N PHE A 222 13.10 -4.28 -11.25
CA PHE A 222 11.67 -4.03 -11.33
C PHE A 222 10.84 -5.31 -11.19
N GLY A 223 11.32 -6.45 -11.66
CA GLY A 223 10.67 -7.75 -11.48
C GLY A 223 9.50 -8.03 -12.42
N SER A 224 9.25 -7.21 -13.45
CA SER A 224 8.07 -7.40 -14.33
C SER A 224 8.16 -8.62 -15.26
N TYR A 225 9.33 -9.29 -15.32
CA TYR A 225 9.50 -10.53 -16.07
C TYR A 225 8.74 -11.71 -15.44
N SER A 226 8.51 -11.65 -14.13
CA SER A 226 7.91 -12.74 -13.36
C SER A 226 6.41 -12.83 -13.62
N LEU A 227 5.97 -14.03 -13.99
CA LEU A 227 4.57 -14.40 -14.09
C LEU A 227 4.29 -15.50 -13.07
N GLY A 228 3.16 -15.41 -12.36
CA GLY A 228 2.78 -16.41 -11.35
C GLY A 228 2.84 -17.85 -11.89
N TYR A 229 3.15 -18.84 -11.04
CA TYR A 229 3.25 -20.25 -11.47
C TYR A 229 2.01 -20.76 -12.24
N TYR A 230 0.83 -20.22 -11.93
CA TYR A 230 -0.46 -20.55 -12.56
C TYR A 230 -0.81 -19.69 -13.78
N GLY A 231 -0.01 -18.68 -14.12
CA GLY A 231 -0.26 -17.79 -15.27
C GLY A 231 0.07 -18.48 -16.58
N ASP A 232 -0.78 -18.31 -17.60
CA ASP A 232 -0.50 -18.82 -18.93
C ASP A 232 0.70 -18.07 -19.56
N PRO A 233 1.83 -18.76 -19.87
CA PRO A 233 3.02 -18.12 -20.42
C PRO A 233 2.77 -17.48 -21.79
N ASP A 234 1.81 -18.01 -22.56
CA ASP A 234 1.47 -17.60 -23.92
C ASP A 234 0.29 -16.61 -23.96
N TYR A 235 -0.11 -16.09 -22.79
CA TYR A 235 -1.19 -15.11 -22.72
C TYR A 235 -0.86 -13.86 -23.54
N LYS A 236 -1.65 -13.60 -24.57
CA LYS A 236 -1.45 -12.51 -25.54
C LYS A 236 -1.29 -11.11 -24.93
N TYR A 237 -1.81 -10.87 -23.72
CA TYR A 237 -1.73 -9.59 -23.01
C TYR A 237 -0.80 -9.66 -21.80
N ARG A 238 0.19 -10.58 -21.80
CA ARG A 238 1.21 -10.66 -20.75
C ARG A 238 2.00 -9.36 -20.58
N TYR A 239 2.32 -8.70 -21.69
CA TYR A 239 3.09 -7.44 -21.74
C TYR A 239 2.34 -6.33 -22.48
N ALA A 240 1.01 -6.42 -22.53
CA ALA A 240 0.16 -5.45 -23.19
C ALA A 240 -1.14 -5.32 -22.41
N TYR A 241 -1.85 -4.21 -22.56
CA TYR A 241 -3.16 -4.07 -21.94
C TYR A 241 -4.21 -4.88 -22.68
N ASP A 242 -4.99 -5.66 -21.93
CA ASP A 242 -6.22 -6.24 -22.48
C ASP A 242 -7.20 -5.09 -22.77
N PRO A 243 -7.69 -4.93 -24.02
CA PRO A 243 -8.66 -3.88 -24.37
C PRO A 243 -9.91 -3.86 -23.48
N TRP A 244 -10.30 -4.99 -22.89
CA TRP A 244 -11.44 -5.06 -21.96
C TRP A 244 -11.17 -4.40 -20.60
N LEU A 245 -9.91 -4.26 -20.21
CA LEU A 245 -9.49 -3.68 -18.93
C LEU A 245 -9.19 -2.18 -19.04
N VAL A 246 -9.01 -1.67 -20.26
CA VAL A 246 -8.69 -0.27 -20.52
C VAL A 246 -9.97 0.56 -20.58
N GLU A 247 -10.04 1.60 -19.76
CA GLU A 247 -11.11 2.60 -19.80
C GLU A 247 -10.60 3.92 -20.37
N ALA A 248 -11.39 4.55 -21.23
CA ALA A 248 -11.09 5.87 -21.78
C ALA A 248 -12.34 6.76 -21.83
N GLY A 249 -12.13 8.06 -22.01
CA GLY A 249 -13.19 9.05 -22.21
C GLY A 249 -14.14 9.16 -21.02
N LYS A 250 -15.45 9.03 -21.29
CA LYS A 250 -16.51 9.27 -20.30
C LYS A 250 -16.50 8.26 -19.14
N GLY A 251 -16.18 6.99 -19.41
CA GLY A 251 -16.12 5.94 -18.38
C GLY A 251 -15.02 6.23 -17.36
N LEU A 252 -13.82 6.51 -17.85
CA LEU A 252 -12.68 6.88 -17.03
C LEU A 252 -12.97 8.15 -16.21
N LEU A 253 -13.52 9.20 -16.84
CA LEU A 253 -13.87 10.44 -16.14
C LEU A 253 -14.88 10.20 -15.01
N LYS A 254 -15.91 9.39 -15.25
CA LYS A 254 -16.91 9.02 -14.23
C LYS A 254 -16.25 8.34 -13.02
N ASN A 255 -15.37 7.37 -13.27
CA ASN A 255 -14.67 6.66 -12.20
C ASN A 255 -13.68 7.55 -11.44
N LEU A 256 -13.01 8.49 -12.12
CA LEU A 256 -12.16 9.50 -11.46
C LEU A 256 -12.97 10.46 -10.58
N ILE A 257 -14.18 10.85 -11.00
CA ILE A 257 -15.09 11.65 -10.15
C ILE A 257 -15.45 10.87 -8.90
N TYR A 258 -15.84 9.60 -9.04
CA TYR A 258 -16.13 8.74 -7.88
C TYR A 258 -14.90 8.51 -7.00
N ALA A 259 -13.71 8.39 -7.58
CA ALA A 259 -12.45 8.31 -6.85
C ALA A 259 -12.21 9.58 -6.02
N GLY A 260 -12.51 10.76 -6.57
CA GLY A 260 -12.41 12.04 -5.86
C GLY A 260 -13.37 12.11 -4.67
N ILE A 261 -14.61 11.66 -4.85
CA ILE A 261 -15.61 11.60 -3.76
C ILE A 261 -15.17 10.61 -2.67
N ALA A 262 -14.85 9.38 -3.06
CA ALA A 262 -14.40 8.32 -2.15
C ALA A 262 -13.12 8.72 -1.41
N GLY A 263 -12.16 9.31 -2.12
CA GLY A 263 -10.92 9.84 -1.55
C GLY A 263 -11.18 10.99 -0.57
N THR A 264 -12.14 11.87 -0.84
CA THR A 264 -12.51 12.96 0.09
C THR A 264 -13.13 12.41 1.37
N ILE A 265 -14.05 11.44 1.25
CA ILE A 265 -14.65 10.76 2.40
C ILE A 265 -13.56 10.03 3.22
N SER A 266 -12.69 9.28 2.54
CA SER A 266 -11.56 8.58 3.16
C SER A 266 -10.60 9.54 3.86
N ALA A 267 -10.25 10.66 3.23
CA ALA A 267 -9.43 11.72 3.82
C ALA A 267 -10.09 12.33 5.06
N ALA A 268 -11.41 12.52 5.06
CA ALA A 268 -12.14 13.03 6.22
C ALA A 268 -12.06 12.06 7.40
N VAL A 269 -12.31 10.77 7.15
CA VAL A 269 -12.17 9.71 8.16
C VAL A 269 -10.74 9.66 8.68
N GLY A 270 -9.75 9.66 7.79
CA GLY A 270 -8.34 9.67 8.14
C GLY A 270 -7.96 10.89 8.99
N TYR A 271 -8.49 12.07 8.67
CA TYR A 271 -8.25 13.29 9.43
C TYR A 271 -8.85 13.22 10.84
N ILE A 272 -10.06 12.67 10.99
CA ILE A 272 -10.73 12.46 12.28
C ILE A 272 -9.93 11.47 13.13
N LEU A 273 -9.59 10.30 12.58
CA LEU A 273 -8.82 9.27 13.26
C LEU A 273 -7.42 9.76 13.63
N GLY A 274 -6.74 10.45 12.73
CA GLY A 274 -5.42 11.04 13.00
C GLY A 274 -5.47 12.11 14.09
N SER A 275 -6.54 12.90 14.13
CA SER A 275 -6.76 13.91 15.18
C SER A 275 -7.14 13.27 16.52
N TRP A 276 -7.85 12.14 16.52
CA TRP A 276 -8.09 11.34 17.73
C TRP A 276 -6.79 10.74 18.25
N LEU A 277 -5.99 10.08 17.39
CA LEU A 277 -4.67 9.56 17.76
C LEU A 277 -3.76 10.64 18.32
N LYS A 278 -3.80 11.86 17.76
CA LYS A 278 -3.05 13.01 18.27
C LYS A 278 -3.48 13.44 19.67
N ARG A 279 -4.76 13.29 20.02
CA ARG A 279 -5.32 13.62 21.35
C ARG A 279 -5.00 12.56 22.39
N VAL A 280 -5.09 11.27 22.05
CA VAL A 280 -4.78 10.15 22.97
C VAL A 280 -3.33 10.19 23.47
N LYS A 281 -2.44 10.84 22.72
CA LYS A 281 -1.02 11.02 23.08
C LYS A 281 -0.77 12.16 24.07
N ARG A 282 -1.74 13.05 24.29
CA ARG A 282 -1.66 14.18 25.24
C ARG A 282 -2.33 13.81 26.54
#